data_AF-A0A353M1S2-F1
#
_entry.id   AF-A0A353M1S2-F1
#
_cell.length_a   1.000
_cell.length_b   1.000
_cell.length_c   1.000
_cell.angle_alpha   90.00
_cell.angle_beta   90.00
_cell.angle_gamma   90.00
#
_symmetry.space_group_name_H-M   'P 1'
#
loop_
_entity.id
_entity.type
_entity.pdbx_description
1 polymer ?
#
loop_
_entity_poly.entity_id
_entity_poly.type
_entity_poly.pdbx_seq_one_letter_code
_entity_poly.pdbx_strand_id
1 'polypeptide(L)' 'DAELAEGQVWEAATAAAFYRVTNLVAIVDHNKLQATGVIAEMYDVGKIARKFSAFGWRVLEIDGHDMASIVDA' A
#
# COMPACT_ATOMS: atom_id res chain seq x y z
N ASP A 1 -2.38 -2.32 -6.27
CA ASP A 1 -3.46 -2.09 -5.27
C ASP A 1 -4.40 -3.29 -5.17
N ALA A 2 -4.77 -3.94 -6.29
CA ALA A 2 -5.55 -5.18 -6.29
C ALA A 2 -4.99 -6.29 -5.37
N GLU A 3 -3.66 -6.49 -5.39
CA GLU A 3 -2.95 -7.47 -4.54
C GLU A 3 -3.23 -7.27 -3.04
N LEU A 4 -3.57 -6.06 -2.61
CA LEU A 4 -3.91 -5.77 -1.21
C LEU A 4 -5.23 -6.40 -0.76
N ALA A 5 -5.99 -7.04 -1.66
CA ALA A 5 -7.12 -7.89 -1.28
C ALA A 5 -6.67 -9.17 -0.56
N GLU A 6 -5.42 -9.59 -0.74
CA GLU A 6 -4.87 -10.80 -0.12
C GLU A 6 -4.55 -10.57 1.37
N GLY A 7 -5.12 -11.41 2.24
CA GLY A 7 -4.98 -11.28 3.70
C GLY A 7 -3.54 -11.30 4.19
N GLN A 8 -2.69 -12.13 3.56
CA GLN A 8 -1.28 -12.28 3.91
C GLN A 8 -0.49 -10.97 3.83
N VAL A 9 -0.89 -10.01 2.99
CA VAL A 9 -0.23 -8.70 2.92
C VAL A 9 -0.43 -7.92 4.22
N TRP A 10 -1.64 -8.00 4.80
CA TRP A 10 -1.96 -7.35 6.06
C TRP A 10 -1.35 -8.07 7.27
N GLU A 11 -1.23 -9.40 7.21
CA GLU A 11 -0.47 -10.17 8.20
C GLU A 11 1.01 -9.74 8.22
N ALA A 12 1.63 -9.61 7.03
CA ALA A 12 3.00 -9.13 6.90
C ALA A 12 3.16 -7.68 7.39
N ALA A 13 2.24 -6.78 7.03
CA ALA A 13 2.24 -5.40 7.50
C ALA A 13 2.14 -5.31 9.04
N THR A 14 1.26 -6.12 9.64
CA THR A 14 1.11 -6.21 11.10
C THR A 14 2.38 -6.72 11.77
N ALA A 15 2.97 -7.79 11.23
CA ALA A 15 4.19 -8.39 11.75
C ALA A 15 5.37 -7.40 11.69
N ALA A 16 5.55 -6.69 10.57
CA ALA A 16 6.61 -5.70 10.42
C ALA A 16 6.54 -4.60 11.48
N ALA A 17 5.34 -4.10 11.78
CA ALA A 17 5.13 -3.11 12.83
C ALA A 17 5.41 -3.69 14.22
N PHE A 18 4.90 -4.90 14.52
CA PHE A 18 5.14 -5.58 15.80
C PHE A 18 6.63 -5.79 16.09
N TYR A 19 7.38 -6.28 15.09
CA TYR A 19 8.82 -6.50 15.20
C TYR A 19 9.67 -5.24 15.02
N ARG A 20 9.05 -4.06 14.80
CA ARG A 20 9.73 -2.78 14.57
C ARG A 20 10.76 -2.86 13.45
N VAL A 21 10.38 -3.48 12.33
CA VAL A 21 11.24 -3.60 11.16
C VAL A 21 11.38 -2.22 10.51
N THR A 22 12.48 -1.52 10.79
CA THR A 22 12.72 -0.15 10.30
C THR A 22 13.45 -0.11 8.95
N ASN A 23 13.91 -1.26 8.44
CA ASN A 23 14.68 -1.39 7.21
C ASN A 23 13.88 -1.99 6.03
N LEU A 24 12.55 -1.98 6.12
CA LEU A 24 11.64 -2.46 5.08
C LEU A 24 10.83 -1.29 4.51
N VAL A 25 10.76 -1.20 3.19
CA VAL A 25 9.94 -0.23 2.47
C VAL A 25 8.96 -1.00 1.58
N ALA A 26 7.67 -0.69 1.69
CA ALA A 26 6.63 -1.19 0.81
C ALA A 26 6.19 -0.06 -0.14
N ILE A 27 6.23 -0.32 -1.44
CA ILE A 27 5.72 0.59 -2.46
C ILE A 27 4.43 0.00 -3.00
N VAL A 28 3.33 0.72 -2.83
CA VAL A 28 2.03 0.31 -3.38
C VAL A 28 1.79 1.06 -4.67
N ASP A 29 1.76 0.34 -5.79
CA ASP A 29 1.23 0.88 -7.04
C ASP A 29 -0.30 0.98 -6.93
N HIS A 30 -0.83 2.21 -6.91
CA HIS A 30 -2.26 2.53 -6.81
C HIS A 30 -2.81 2.99 -8.18
N ASN A 31 -2.69 2.11 -9.17
CA ASN A 31 -3.07 2.36 -10.56
C ASN A 31 -4.58 2.18 -10.86
N LYS A 32 -5.38 1.75 -9.88
CA LYS A 32 -6.85 1.62 -9.95
C LYS A 32 -7.37 0.51 -10.86
N LEU A 33 -6.51 -0.43 -11.26
CA LEU A 33 -6.85 -1.54 -12.16
C LEU A 33 -6.55 -2.91 -11.54
N GLN A 34 -7.39 -3.88 -11.87
CA GLN A 34 -7.17 -5.31 -11.64
C GLN A 34 -7.16 -6.07 -12.96
N ALA A 35 -6.83 -7.36 -12.92
CA ALA A 35 -6.78 -8.24 -14.09
C ALA A 35 -8.06 -8.19 -14.96
N THR A 36 -9.22 -8.02 -14.33
CA THR A 36 -10.53 -8.09 -14.99
C THR A 36 -11.25 -6.75 -15.10
N GLY A 37 -10.68 -5.64 -14.63
CA GLY A 37 -11.32 -4.32 -14.73
C GLY A 37 -10.89 -3.31 -13.67
N VAL A 38 -11.62 -2.20 -13.58
CA VAL A 38 -11.37 -1.13 -12.60
C VAL A 38 -11.68 -1.60 -11.18
N ILE A 39 -10.83 -1.20 -10.23
CA ILE A 39 -10.94 -1.64 -8.83
C ILE A 39 -12.26 -1.23 -8.18
N ALA A 40 -12.75 -0.03 -8.49
CA ALA A 40 -13.96 0.54 -7.90
C ALA A 40 -15.23 -0.27 -8.21
N GLU A 41 -15.23 -1.08 -9.26
CA GLU A 41 -16.36 -1.95 -9.66
C GLU A 41 -16.12 -3.42 -9.26
N MET A 42 -14.94 -3.72 -8.72
CA MET A 42 -14.49 -5.06 -8.33
C MET A 42 -14.38 -5.10 -6.80
N TYR A 43 -13.20 -5.48 -6.28
CA TYR A 43 -12.91 -5.51 -4.86
C TYR A 43 -11.99 -4.35 -4.49
N ASP A 44 -12.59 -3.21 -4.11
CA ASP A 44 -11.86 -2.04 -3.65
C ASP A 44 -11.50 -2.17 -2.15
N VAL A 45 -10.20 -2.20 -1.87
CA VAL A 45 -9.68 -2.23 -0.50
C VAL A 45 -9.86 -0.89 0.23
N GLY A 46 -10.28 0.16 -0.47
CA GLY A 46 -10.64 1.47 0.05
C GLY A 46 -9.42 2.35 0.32
N LYS A 47 -9.40 3.01 1.48
CA LYS A 47 -8.38 4.01 1.82
C LYS A 47 -7.05 3.37 2.21
N ILE A 48 -6.23 2.99 1.23
CA ILE A 48 -4.95 2.29 1.38
C ILE A 48 -4.04 2.97 2.42
N ALA A 49 -3.78 4.27 2.29
CA ALA A 49 -2.88 4.99 3.19
C ALA A 49 -3.35 4.93 4.66
N ARG A 50 -4.66 5.07 4.89
CA ARG A 50 -5.23 4.96 6.25
C ARG A 50 -5.12 3.56 6.81
N LYS A 51 -5.26 2.52 5.97
CA LYS A 51 -5.08 1.14 6.40
C LYS A 51 -3.64 0.90 6.85
N PHE A 52 -2.64 1.18 6.02
CA PHE A 52 -1.24 1.03 6.41
C PHE A 52 -0.89 1.82 7.68
N SER A 53 -1.36 3.06 7.79
CA SER A 53 -1.17 3.86 9.01
C SER A 53 -1.80 3.20 10.25
N ALA A 54 -3.00 2.63 10.13
CA ALA A 54 -3.65 1.89 11.22
C ALA A 54 -2.89 0.60 11.62
N PHE A 55 -2.15 -0.01 10.68
CA PHE A 55 -1.24 -1.13 10.94
C PHE A 55 0.13 -0.69 11.50
N GLY A 56 0.33 0.60 11.79
CA GLY A 56 1.53 1.11 12.44
C GLY A 56 2.65 1.54 11.49
N TRP A 57 2.38 1.69 10.19
CA TRP A 57 3.36 2.14 9.21
C TRP A 57 3.42 3.66 9.10
N ARG A 58 4.62 4.19 8.84
CA ARG A 58 4.78 5.54 8.26
C ARG A 58 4.35 5.47 6.80
N VAL A 59 3.43 6.34 6.40
CA VAL A 59 2.88 6.35 5.04
C VAL A 59 3.17 7.70 4.39
N LEU A 60 3.65 7.65 3.15
CA LEU A 60 3.81 8.80 2.27
C LEU A 60 2.96 8.56 1.03
N GLU A 61 2.10 9.53 0.68
CA GLU A 61 1.36 9.53 -0.58
C GLU A 61 2.04 10.49 -1.53
N ILE A 62 2.44 9.99 -2.70
CA ILE A 62 3.16 10.74 -3.73
C ILE A 62 2.51 10.54 -5.09
N ASP A 63 2.86 11.40 -6.05
CA ASP A 63 2.63 11.10 -7.47
C ASP A 63 3.65 10.05 -7.93
N GLY A 64 3.18 8.83 -8.22
CA GLY A 64 4.01 7.72 -8.71
C GLY A 64 4.57 7.93 -10.12
N HIS A 65 4.24 9.04 -10.79
CA HIS A 65 4.83 9.43 -12.07
C HIS A 65 5.78 10.63 -11.97
N ASP A 66 5.98 11.20 -10.78
CA ASP A 66 6.98 12.25 -10.54
C ASP A 66 8.24 11.66 -9.89
N MET A 67 9.33 11.59 -10.66
CA MET A 67 10.61 11.08 -10.18
C MET A 67 11.22 11.91 -9.05
N ALA A 68 10.93 13.21 -8.97
CA ALA A 68 11.42 14.03 -7.86
C ALA A 68 10.73 13.61 -6.55
N SER A 69 9.40 13.44 -6.56
CA SER A 69 8.63 12.92 -5.43
C SER A 69 9.06 11.52 -5.00
N ILE A 70 9.38 10.62 -5.95
CA ILE A 70 9.83 9.26 -5.64
C ILE A 70 11.20 9.25 -4.95
N VAL A 71 12.12 10.12 -5.37
CA VAL A 71 13.47 10.20 -4.80
C VAL A 71 13.49 10.85 -3.41
N ASP A 72 12.54 11.74 -3.12
CA ASP A 72 12.44 12.44 -1.83
C ASP A 72 11.80 11.59 -0.69
N ALA A 73 10.92 10.65 -1.04
CA ALA A 73 10.10 9.86 -0.10
C ALA A 73 10.90 8.85 0.77
#